data_AF-A0A3M1QBF8-F1
#
_entry.id   AF-A0A3M1QBF8-F1
#
_cell.length_a   1.000
_cell.length_b   1.000
_cell.length_c   1.000
_cell.angle_alpha   90.00
_cell.angle_beta   90.00
_cell.angle_gamma   90.00
#
_symmetry.space_group_name_H-M   'P 1'
#
loop_
_entity.id
_entity.type
_entity.pdbx_description
1 polymer ?
#
loop_
_entity_poly.entity_id
_entity_poly.type
_entity_poly.pdbx_seq_one_letter_code
_entity_poly.pdbx_strand_id
1 'polypeptide(L)' 'MHYKTLGNTGLKISAVGLGCGNFGGVGSAPAFFGKGESEAEAFVLMDA' A
#
# COMPACT_ATOMS: atom_id res chain seq x y z
N MET A 1 16.77 -2.15 4.60
CA MET A 1 15.61 -2.74 3.89
C MET A 1 16.02 -4.04 3.22
N HIS A 2 15.21 -5.10 3.30
CA HIS A 2 15.50 -6.41 2.72
C HIS A 2 14.71 -6.57 1.42
N TYR A 3 15.40 -6.87 0.32
CA TYR A 3 14.79 -6.99 -1.01
C TYR A 3 14.93 -8.41 -1.57
N LYS A 4 13.93 -8.86 -2.33
CA LYS A 4 13.91 -10.17 -3.00
C LYS A 4 13.38 -10.08 -4.43
N THR A 5 13.78 -11.03 -5.26
CA THR A 5 13.16 -11.20 -6.59
C THR A 5 11.77 -11.80 -6.43
N LEU A 6 10.77 -11.20 -7.08
CA LEU A 6 9.41 -11.73 -7.10
C LEU A 6 9.32 -12.85 -8.15
N GLY A 7 9.52 -14.10 -7.72
CA GLY A 7 9.47 -15.27 -8.59
C GLY A 7 10.44 -15.14 -9.78
N ASN A 8 9.93 -15.36 -11.00
CA ASN A 8 10.65 -15.23 -12.26
C ASN A 8 10.30 -13.93 -13.03
N THR A 9 9.70 -12.94 -12.37
CA THR A 9 9.27 -11.68 -13.01
C THR A 9 10.41 -10.73 -13.34
N GLY A 10 11.60 -10.95 -12.77
CA GLY A 10 12.73 -10.02 -12.84
C GLY A 10 12.59 -8.80 -11.92
N LEU A 11 11.45 -8.60 -11.25
CA LEU A 11 11.24 -7.49 -10.32
C LEU A 11 11.92 -7.74 -8.98
N LYS A 12 12.64 -6.74 -8.48
CA LYS A 12 13.23 -6.73 -7.14
C LYS A 12 12.35 -5.87 -6.22
N ILE A 13 11.69 -6.50 -5.25
CA ILE A 13 10.73 -5.85 -4.34
C ILE A 13 11.22 -5.90 -2.89
N SER A 14 10.71 -5.00 -2.06
CA SER A 14 10.86 -5.10 -0.61
C SER A 14 10.23 -6.40 -0.09
N ALA A 15 10.80 -6.99 0.95
CA ALA A 15 10.24 -8.15 1.64
C ALA A 15 8.93 -7.83 2.38
N VAL A 16 8.59 -6.54 2.54
CA VAL A 16 7.34 -6.04 3.11
C VAL A 16 6.72 -5.04 2.12
N GLY A 17 5.44 -5.22 1.81
CA GLY A 17 4.67 -4.27 1.00
C GLY A 17 3.69 -3.48 1.87
N LEU A 18 3.46 -2.22 1.52
CA LEU A 18 2.39 -1.40 2.09
C LEU A 18 1.06 -1.77 1.39
N GLY A 19 0.10 -2.28 2.15
CA GLY A 19 -1.25 -2.51 1.65
C GLY A 19 -2.10 -1.24 1.70
N CYS A 20 -2.89 -0.96 0.66
CA CYS A 20 -3.67 0.28 0.54
C CYS A 20 -5.16 0.12 0.92
N GLY A 21 -5.53 -0.92 1.68
CA GLY A 21 -6.93 -1.24 1.97
C GLY A 21 -7.63 -0.26 2.93
N ASN A 22 -6.87 0.53 3.68
CA ASN A 22 -7.41 1.52 4.61
C ASN A 22 -7.62 2.89 3.96
N PHE A 23 -6.99 3.16 2.82
CA PHE A 23 -7.10 4.44 2.09
C PHE A 23 -8.54 4.74 1.62
N GLY A 24 -9.47 3.80 1.73
CA GLY A 24 -10.90 4.05 1.57
C GLY A 24 -11.33 4.28 0.11
N GLY A 25 -10.49 3.89 -0.86
CA GLY A 25 -10.74 3.97 -2.29
C GLY A 25 -10.93 2.60 -2.95
N VAL A 26 -10.67 2.55 -4.26
CA VAL A 26 -10.68 1.30 -5.04
C VAL A 26 -9.66 0.31 -4.44
N GLY A 27 -10.14 -0.87 -4.04
CA GLY A 27 -9.32 -1.89 -3.36
C GLY A 27 -9.54 -1.98 -1.84
N SER A 28 -10.28 -1.05 -1.25
CA SER A 28 -10.78 -1.17 0.13
C SER A 28 -12.05 -2.04 0.21
N ALA A 29 -12.43 -2.51 1.41
CA ALA A 29 -13.75 -3.11 1.58
C ALA A 29 -14.84 -2.04 1.39
N PRO A 30 -16.00 -2.35 0.77
CA PRO A 30 -17.05 -1.35 0.49
C PRO A 30 -17.51 -0.54 1.72
N ALA A 31 -17.45 -1.14 2.91
CA ALA A 31 -17.80 -0.48 4.18
C ALA A 31 -16.90 0.73 4.53
N PHE A 32 -15.71 0.81 3.93
CA PHE A 32 -14.69 1.84 4.15
C PHE A 32 -14.57 2.86 3.03
N PHE A 33 -15.42 2.79 1.99
CA PHE A 33 -15.37 3.76 0.91
C PHE A 33 -15.67 5.18 1.41
N GLY A 34 -14.76 6.11 1.10
CA GLY A 34 -14.82 7.49 1.59
C GLY A 34 -14.56 7.66 3.10
N LYS A 35 -14.06 6.62 3.77
CA LYS A 35 -13.75 6.61 5.21
C LYS A 35 -12.27 6.29 5.50
N GLY A 36 -11.41 6.49 4.52
CA GLY A 36 -9.97 6.27 4.67
C GLY A 36 -9.21 7.49 5.17
N GLU A 37 -7.90 7.37 5.21
CA GLU A 37 -6.95 8.45 5.47
C GLU A 37 -7.19 9.63 4.50
N SER A 38 -7.00 10.84 5.00
CA SER A 38 -6.90 12.01 4.13
C SER A 38 -5.69 11.91 3.22
N GLU A 39 -5.70 12.68 2.13
CA GLU A 39 -4.57 12.71 1.18
C GLU A 39 -3.23 12.98 1.89
N ALA A 40 -3.21 13.96 2.81
CA ALA A 40 -2.00 14.29 3.57
C ALA A 40 -1.53 13.14 4.48
N GLU A 41 -2.46 12.46 5.18
CA GLU A 41 -2.13 11.32 6.03
C GLU A 41 -1.62 10.13 5.21
N ALA A 42 -2.19 9.90 4.02
CA ALA A 42 -1.74 8.86 3.11
C ALA A 42 -0.31 9.13 2.61
N PHE A 43 0.03 10.39 2.29
CA PHE A 43 1.42 10.75 1.92
C PHE A 43 2.39 10.52 3.07
N VAL A 44 2.04 10.94 4.28
CA VAL A 44 2.87 10.69 5.48
C VAL A 44 3.10 9.20 5.69
N LEU A 45 2.10 8.35 5.43
CA LEU A 45 2.26 6.89 5.54
C LEU A 45 3.16 6.32 4.44
N MET A 46 3.06 6.81 3.21
CA MET A 46 3.86 6.33 2.07
C MET A 46 5.34 6.72 2.17
N ASP A 47 5.65 7.83 2.85
CA ASP A 47 7.01 8.32 3.05
C ASP A 47 7.78 7.63 4.20
N ALA A 48 7.10 6.79 5.01
CA ALA A 48 7.66 6.08 6.17
C ALA A 48 8.40 4.78 5.81
#